data_AF-A0A8J9SV86-F1
#
_entry.id   AF-A0A8J9SV86-F1
#
_cell.length_a   1.000
_cell.length_b   1.000
_cell.length_c   1.000
_cell.angle_alpha   90.00
_cell.angle_beta   90.00
_cell.angle_gamma   90.00
#
_symmetry.space_group_name_H-M   'P 1'
#
loop_
_entity.id
_entity.type
_entity.pdbx_description
1 polymer ?
#
loop_
_entity_poly.entity_id
_entity_poly.type
_entity_poly.pdbx_seq_one_letter_code
_entity_poly.pdbx_strand_id
1 'polypeptide(L)'
;MELRMLQEDRDRDRAKNESVAINAESSTAQLETERDAAKAEARDLKQQLVAGLADLEVVRADYDRVILSNSNLQNALESFQNEREAERSIMEDQRRAQEDATAAAHAAALDAIRQVHEARIHEIQHTADSAVQKSIQQVRGLEVKLEQYRIDNVQMRRSLDEAIIRLQSNQEDVIDRSLMKNILLDWLSKTQSKEKRQVLEVMASVLHFSDEEKEKVHITDQAGRFGRVVETFTAPLPPPKADMQKLEGDNVRDKWVNFLLAETED
;
A
#
# COMPACT_ATOMS: atom_id res chain seq x y z
N MET A 1 -157.12 65.25 -2.02
CA MET A 1 -156.35 64.11 -1.47
C MET A 1 -155.26 63.66 -2.44
N GLU A 2 -155.55 63.54 -3.73
CA GLU A 2 -154.59 63.07 -4.75
C GLU A 2 -153.35 63.95 -4.94
N LEU A 3 -153.49 65.28 -4.92
CA LEU A 3 -152.35 66.22 -5.02
C LEU A 3 -151.34 66.11 -3.87
N ARG A 4 -151.79 65.68 -2.68
CA ARG A 4 -150.94 65.53 -1.49
C ARG A 4 -150.13 64.22 -1.56
N MET A 5 -150.74 63.15 -2.08
CA MET A 5 -150.05 61.88 -2.31
C MET A 5 -148.98 61.99 -3.41
N LEU A 6 -149.26 62.76 -4.47
CA LEU A 6 -148.30 63.02 -5.55
C LEU A 6 -147.09 63.86 -5.10
N GLN A 7 -147.25 64.71 -4.08
CA GLN A 7 -146.14 65.44 -3.44
C GLN A 7 -145.33 64.52 -2.52
N GLU A 8 -146.00 63.70 -1.71
CA GLU A 8 -145.32 62.71 -0.85
C GLU A 8 -144.54 61.66 -1.66
N ASP A 9 -145.07 61.21 -2.79
CA ASP A 9 -144.37 60.28 -3.69
C ASP A 9 -143.17 60.95 -4.36
N ARG A 10 -143.29 62.22 -4.76
CA ARG A 10 -142.14 63.00 -5.29
C ARG A 10 -141.06 63.23 -4.23
N ASP A 11 -141.43 63.50 -2.98
CA ASP A 11 -140.49 63.70 -1.89
C ASP A 11 -139.81 62.37 -1.49
N ARG A 12 -140.54 61.25 -1.52
CA ARG A 12 -139.96 59.90 -1.35
C ARG A 12 -139.00 59.53 -2.47
N ASP A 13 -139.36 59.79 -3.73
CA ASP A 13 -138.49 59.53 -4.87
C ASP A 13 -137.24 60.41 -4.84
N ARG A 14 -137.38 61.68 -4.41
CA ARG A 14 -136.24 62.58 -4.20
C ARG A 14 -135.33 62.08 -3.08
N ALA A 15 -135.87 61.70 -1.92
CA ALA A 15 -135.07 61.16 -0.82
C ALA A 15 -134.39 59.82 -1.19
N LYS A 16 -135.07 58.97 -1.96
CA LYS A 16 -134.50 57.73 -2.50
C LYS A 16 -133.37 58.02 -3.48
N ASN A 17 -133.53 58.98 -4.37
CA ASN A 17 -132.48 59.39 -5.31
C ASN A 17 -131.30 60.06 -4.58
N GLU A 18 -131.55 60.89 -3.57
CA GLU A 18 -130.51 61.53 -2.75
C GLU A 18 -129.74 60.49 -1.92
N SER A 19 -130.41 59.51 -1.30
CA SER A 19 -129.74 58.41 -0.60
C SER A 19 -128.94 57.49 -1.53
N VAL A 20 -129.44 57.22 -2.74
CA VAL A 20 -128.68 56.47 -3.77
C VAL A 20 -127.46 57.28 -4.22
N ALA A 21 -127.59 58.59 -4.39
CA ALA A 21 -126.48 59.47 -4.74
C ALA A 21 -125.41 59.51 -3.64
N ILE A 22 -125.80 59.67 -2.37
CA ILE A 22 -124.89 59.68 -1.21
C ILE A 22 -124.19 58.32 -1.06
N ASN A 23 -124.90 57.21 -1.25
CA ASN A 23 -124.32 55.87 -1.19
C ASN A 23 -123.36 55.62 -2.37
N ALA A 24 -123.70 56.12 -3.56
CA ALA A 24 -122.82 56.05 -4.72
C ALA A 24 -121.55 56.89 -4.51
N GLU A 25 -121.67 58.13 -4.01
CA GLU A 25 -120.53 58.99 -3.66
C GLU A 25 -119.64 58.34 -2.59
N SER A 26 -120.23 57.79 -1.53
CA SER A 26 -119.49 57.07 -0.48
C SER A 26 -118.77 55.83 -1.02
N SER A 27 -119.43 55.04 -1.87
CA SER A 27 -118.82 53.87 -2.52
C SER A 27 -117.71 54.29 -3.49
N THR A 28 -117.87 55.37 -4.25
CA THR A 28 -116.81 55.89 -5.12
C THR A 28 -115.61 56.39 -4.32
N ALA A 29 -115.82 57.11 -3.21
CA ALA A 29 -114.74 57.56 -2.34
C ALA A 29 -113.97 56.39 -1.72
N GLN A 30 -114.68 55.33 -1.27
CA GLN A 30 -114.05 54.10 -0.78
C GLN A 30 -113.18 53.45 -1.87
N LEU A 31 -113.72 53.27 -3.07
CA LEU A 31 -112.98 52.71 -4.21
C LEU A 31 -111.76 53.57 -4.59
N GLU A 32 -111.84 54.89 -4.49
CA GLU A 32 -110.69 55.78 -4.72
C GLU A 32 -109.61 55.61 -3.67
N THR A 33 -109.98 55.50 -2.39
CA THR A 33 -109.01 55.26 -1.30
C THR A 33 -108.35 53.89 -1.42
N GLU A 34 -109.10 52.84 -1.74
CA GLU A 34 -108.55 51.50 -1.99
C GLU A 34 -107.63 51.47 -3.20
N ARG A 35 -108.03 52.14 -4.29
CA ARG A 35 -107.20 52.31 -5.49
C ARG A 35 -105.89 53.03 -5.17
N ASP A 36 -105.94 54.09 -4.37
CA ASP A 36 -104.75 54.88 -4.05
C ASP A 36 -103.83 54.16 -3.05
N ALA A 37 -104.40 53.38 -2.12
CA ALA A 37 -103.65 52.46 -1.27
C ALA A 37 -102.96 51.36 -2.08
N ALA A 38 -103.68 50.70 -3.00
CA ALA A 38 -103.11 49.67 -3.87
C ALA A 38 -102.03 50.25 -4.81
N LYS A 39 -102.19 51.49 -5.28
CA LYS A 39 -101.14 52.19 -6.05
C LYS A 39 -99.91 52.50 -5.21
N ALA A 40 -100.07 52.86 -3.94
CA ALA A 40 -98.95 53.09 -3.04
C ALA A 40 -98.19 51.78 -2.77
N GLU A 41 -98.92 50.69 -2.48
CA GLU A 41 -98.33 49.36 -2.30
C GLU A 41 -97.61 48.86 -3.56
N ALA A 42 -98.21 49.04 -4.75
CA ALA A 42 -97.57 48.67 -6.01
C ALA A 42 -96.28 49.47 -6.27
N ARG A 43 -96.20 50.74 -5.82
CA ARG A 43 -94.97 51.54 -5.90
C ARG A 43 -93.92 51.05 -4.93
N ASP A 44 -94.30 50.74 -3.69
CA ASP A 44 -93.38 50.23 -2.67
C ASP A 44 -92.81 48.86 -3.07
N LEU A 45 -93.66 47.93 -3.51
CA LEU A 45 -93.22 46.63 -4.04
C LEU A 45 -92.30 46.79 -5.26
N LYS A 46 -92.58 47.75 -6.15
CA LYS A 46 -91.69 48.04 -7.29
C LYS A 46 -90.35 48.59 -6.82
N GLN A 47 -90.32 49.44 -5.80
CA GLN A 47 -89.08 49.96 -5.23
C GLN A 47 -88.27 48.86 -4.55
N GLN A 48 -88.92 47.98 -3.78
CA GLN A 48 -88.29 46.81 -3.17
C GLN A 48 -87.74 45.84 -4.23
N LEU A 49 -88.47 45.62 -5.33
CA LEU A 49 -88.01 44.80 -6.44
C LEU A 49 -86.78 45.40 -7.13
N VAL A 50 -86.75 46.72 -7.33
CA VAL A 50 -85.57 47.40 -7.90
C VAL A 50 -84.38 47.32 -6.94
N ALA A 51 -84.58 47.52 -5.64
CA ALA A 51 -83.53 47.39 -4.63
C ALA A 51 -82.98 45.96 -4.58
N GLY A 52 -83.85 44.94 -4.54
CA GLY A 52 -83.45 43.54 -4.52
C GLY A 52 -82.72 43.11 -5.79
N LEU A 53 -83.08 43.66 -6.96
CA LEU A 53 -82.34 43.43 -8.20
C LEU A 53 -80.95 44.06 -8.17
N ALA A 54 -80.82 45.28 -7.64
CA ALA A 54 -79.52 45.94 -7.47
C ALA A 54 -78.62 45.18 -6.49
N ASP A 55 -79.16 44.72 -5.36
CA ASP A 55 -78.41 43.91 -4.38
C ASP A 55 -77.94 42.59 -5.02
N LEU A 56 -78.79 41.94 -5.83
CA LEU A 56 -78.44 40.72 -6.53
C LEU A 56 -77.31 40.96 -7.55
N GLU A 57 -77.32 42.08 -8.26
CA GLU A 57 -76.25 42.47 -9.18
C GLU A 57 -74.92 42.72 -8.45
N VAL A 58 -74.95 43.40 -7.31
CA VAL A 58 -73.75 43.60 -6.47
C VAL A 58 -73.19 42.26 -5.99
N VAL A 59 -74.04 41.37 -5.48
CA VAL A 59 -73.62 40.05 -5.02
C VAL A 59 -73.03 39.22 -6.17
N ARG A 60 -73.59 39.31 -7.38
CA ARG A 60 -73.01 38.65 -8.56
C ARG A 60 -71.64 39.20 -8.91
N ALA A 61 -71.47 40.52 -8.93
CA ALA A 61 -70.18 41.15 -9.20
C ALA A 61 -69.12 40.76 -8.16
N ASP A 62 -69.49 40.72 -6.87
CA ASP A 62 -68.60 40.27 -5.81
C ASP A 62 -68.26 38.78 -5.93
N TYR A 63 -69.23 37.94 -6.27
CA TYR A 63 -69.00 36.52 -6.53
C TYR A 63 -68.01 36.30 -7.68
N ASP A 64 -68.21 36.97 -8.81
CA ASP A 64 -67.32 36.88 -9.97
C ASP A 64 -65.91 37.38 -9.64
N ARG A 65 -65.81 38.47 -8.87
CA ARG A 65 -64.52 38.98 -8.38
C ARG A 65 -63.80 37.96 -7.50
N VAL A 66 -64.51 37.30 -6.60
CA VAL A 66 -63.94 36.26 -5.72
C VAL A 66 -63.50 35.05 -6.53
N ILE A 67 -64.29 34.60 -7.51
CA ILE A 67 -63.90 33.51 -8.42
C ILE A 67 -62.59 33.86 -9.15
N LEU A 68 -62.53 35.05 -9.74
CA LEU A 68 -61.34 35.48 -10.48
C LEU A 68 -60.12 35.54 -9.56
N SER A 69 -60.28 36.08 -8.35
CA SER A 69 -59.21 36.10 -7.35
C SER A 69 -58.75 34.69 -6.97
N ASN A 70 -59.68 33.75 -6.79
CA ASN A 70 -59.35 32.37 -6.43
C ASN A 70 -58.61 31.67 -7.58
N SER A 71 -59.08 31.83 -8.81
CA SER A 71 -58.41 31.31 -10.01
C SER A 71 -56.99 31.86 -10.15
N ASN A 72 -56.80 33.17 -9.94
CA ASN A 72 -55.46 33.77 -9.99
C ASN A 72 -54.54 33.20 -8.91
N LEU A 73 -55.04 32.99 -7.69
CA LEU A 73 -54.26 32.39 -6.61
C LEU A 73 -53.92 30.93 -6.90
N GLN A 74 -54.85 30.15 -7.47
CA GLN A 74 -54.60 28.77 -7.88
C GLN A 74 -53.51 28.70 -8.96
N ASN A 75 -53.59 29.54 -9.98
CA ASN A 75 -52.58 29.61 -11.05
C ASN A 75 -51.21 30.01 -10.50
N ALA A 76 -51.15 30.97 -9.58
CA ALA A 76 -49.91 31.37 -8.93
C ALA A 76 -49.30 30.21 -8.11
N LEU A 77 -50.13 29.50 -7.34
CA LEU A 77 -49.70 28.34 -6.56
C LEU A 77 -49.17 27.21 -7.45
N GLU A 78 -49.84 26.91 -8.56
CA GLU A 78 -49.39 25.91 -9.52
C GLU A 78 -48.04 26.30 -10.14
N SER A 79 -47.88 27.57 -10.52
CA SER A 79 -46.61 28.08 -11.03
C SER A 79 -45.47 27.91 -10.02
N PHE A 80 -45.70 28.24 -8.74
CA PHE A 80 -44.69 28.06 -7.69
C PHE A 80 -44.37 26.59 -7.43
N GLN A 81 -45.35 25.70 -7.53
CA GLN A 81 -45.13 24.26 -7.38
C GLN A 81 -44.30 23.71 -8.55
N ASN A 82 -44.62 24.12 -9.78
CA ASN A 82 -43.87 23.71 -10.97
C ASN A 82 -42.42 24.21 -10.94
N GLU A 83 -42.20 25.47 -10.54
CA GLU A 83 -40.86 26.03 -10.39
C GLU A 83 -40.05 25.28 -9.31
N ARG A 84 -40.66 25.00 -8.16
CA ARG A 84 -40.01 24.24 -7.08
C ARG A 84 -39.68 22.80 -7.51
N GLU A 85 -40.53 22.17 -8.30
CA GLU A 85 -40.26 20.83 -8.84
C GLU A 85 -39.10 20.85 -9.83
N ALA A 86 -39.08 21.83 -10.73
CA ALA A 86 -37.98 22.02 -11.66
C ALA A 86 -36.65 22.29 -10.93
N GLU A 87 -36.66 23.14 -9.90
CA GLU A 87 -35.48 23.40 -9.07
C GLU A 87 -34.97 22.12 -8.37
N ARG A 88 -35.89 21.34 -7.78
CA ARG A 88 -35.54 20.05 -7.17
C ARG A 88 -34.93 19.07 -8.18
N SER A 89 -35.52 18.96 -9.37
CA SER A 89 -34.98 18.10 -10.44
C SER A 89 -33.56 18.52 -10.83
N ILE A 90 -33.32 19.82 -11.01
CA ILE A 90 -31.99 20.34 -11.37
C ILE A 90 -30.97 20.03 -10.27
N MET A 91 -31.34 20.22 -8.99
CA MET A 91 -30.47 19.92 -7.85
C MET A 91 -30.14 18.44 -7.75
N GLU A 92 -31.12 17.55 -8.00
CA GLU A 92 -30.89 16.11 -8.03
C GLU A 92 -29.97 15.69 -9.17
N ASP A 93 -30.15 16.26 -10.36
CA ASP A 93 -29.31 15.98 -11.52
C ASP A 93 -27.87 16.49 -11.30
N GLN A 94 -27.71 17.67 -10.70
CA GLN A 94 -26.40 18.18 -10.30
C GLN A 94 -25.72 17.27 -9.27
N ARG A 95 -26.45 16.82 -8.25
CA ARG A 95 -25.92 15.88 -7.26
C ARG A 95 -25.47 14.57 -7.91
N ARG A 96 -26.28 14.00 -8.80
CA ARG A 96 -25.93 12.77 -9.54
C ARG A 96 -24.69 12.98 -10.41
N ALA A 97 -24.63 14.07 -11.17
CA ALA A 97 -23.47 14.38 -12.00
C ALA A 97 -22.19 14.56 -11.16
N GLN A 98 -22.30 15.16 -9.97
CA GLN A 98 -21.17 15.29 -9.04
C GLN A 98 -20.74 13.93 -8.48
N GLU A 99 -21.68 13.08 -8.08
CA GLU A 99 -21.40 11.71 -7.63
C GLU A 99 -20.71 10.89 -8.73
N ASP A 100 -21.19 10.96 -9.97
CA ASP A 100 -20.58 10.26 -11.10
C ASP A 100 -19.18 10.80 -11.42
N ALA A 101 -18.99 12.12 -11.39
CA ALA A 101 -17.69 12.75 -11.61
C ALA A 101 -16.67 12.35 -10.51
N THR A 102 -17.09 12.34 -9.24
CA THR A 102 -16.23 11.90 -8.14
C THR A 102 -15.91 10.41 -8.25
N ALA A 103 -16.89 9.56 -8.56
CA ALA A 103 -16.67 8.12 -8.77
C ALA A 103 -15.68 7.86 -9.92
N ALA A 104 -15.83 8.58 -11.04
CA ALA A 104 -14.93 8.49 -12.19
C ALA A 104 -13.51 8.96 -11.84
N ALA A 105 -13.37 10.06 -11.09
CA ALA A 105 -12.07 10.54 -10.63
C ALA A 105 -11.38 9.55 -9.69
N HIS A 106 -12.13 8.94 -8.76
CA HIS A 106 -11.61 7.90 -7.87
C HIS A 106 -11.18 6.65 -8.64
N ALA A 107 -11.98 6.20 -9.62
CA ALA A 107 -11.62 5.06 -10.46
C ALA A 107 -10.33 5.33 -11.26
N ALA A 108 -10.23 6.51 -11.90
CA ALA A 108 -9.03 6.91 -12.63
C ALA A 108 -7.78 6.99 -11.73
N ALA A 109 -7.94 7.50 -10.50
CA ALA A 109 -6.84 7.56 -9.53
C ALA A 109 -6.36 6.16 -9.12
N LEU A 110 -7.28 5.22 -8.86
CA LEU A 110 -6.93 3.84 -8.53
C LEU A 110 -6.22 3.14 -9.69
N ASP A 111 -6.67 3.35 -10.93
CA ASP A 111 -6.03 2.76 -12.10
C ASP A 111 -4.64 3.35 -12.36
N ALA A 112 -4.46 4.66 -12.15
CA ALA A 112 -3.14 5.29 -12.21
C ALA A 112 -2.18 4.70 -11.16
N ILE A 113 -2.64 4.51 -9.92
CA ILE A 113 -1.84 3.87 -8.86
C ILE A 113 -1.47 2.44 -9.24
N ARG A 114 -2.43 1.67 -9.78
CA ARG A 114 -2.19 0.29 -10.24
C ARG A 114 -1.11 0.25 -11.32
N GLN A 115 -1.20 1.12 -12.34
CA GLN A 115 -0.21 1.19 -13.41
C GLN A 115 1.19 1.56 -12.88
N VAL A 116 1.28 2.51 -11.95
CA VAL A 116 2.57 2.87 -11.32
C VAL A 116 3.13 1.69 -10.54
N HIS A 117 2.29 0.97 -9.78
CA HIS A 117 2.72 -0.20 -9.03
C HIS A 117 3.17 -1.34 -9.94
N GLU A 118 2.45 -1.61 -11.02
CA GLU A 118 2.80 -2.63 -12.01
C GLU A 118 4.14 -2.31 -12.69
N ALA A 119 4.33 -1.07 -13.12
CA ALA A 119 5.61 -0.61 -13.66
C ALA A 119 6.74 -0.75 -12.64
N ARG A 120 6.50 -0.41 -11.37
CA ARG A 120 7.49 -0.54 -10.30
C ARG A 120 7.84 -2.00 -10.00
N ILE A 121 6.87 -2.90 -10.00
CA ILE A 121 7.10 -4.34 -9.84
C ILE A 121 7.96 -4.86 -10.98
N HIS A 122 7.66 -4.50 -12.23
CA HIS A 122 8.47 -4.89 -13.38
C HIS A 122 9.91 -4.37 -13.29
N GLU A 123 10.11 -3.12 -12.85
CA GLU A 123 11.44 -2.56 -12.63
C GLU A 123 12.21 -3.31 -11.52
N ILE A 124 11.54 -3.63 -10.41
CA ILE A 124 12.15 -4.39 -9.30
C ILE A 124 12.52 -5.80 -9.78
N GLN A 125 11.66 -6.47 -10.53
CA GLN A 125 11.95 -7.79 -11.09
C GLN A 125 13.15 -7.74 -12.03
N HIS A 126 13.17 -6.80 -12.98
CA HIS A 126 14.29 -6.66 -13.92
C HIS A 126 15.61 -6.34 -13.21
N THR A 127 15.59 -5.47 -12.19
CA THR A 127 16.79 -5.14 -11.41
C THR A 127 17.27 -6.32 -10.57
N ALA A 128 16.35 -7.07 -9.96
CA ALA A 128 16.67 -8.30 -9.23
C ALA A 128 17.26 -9.38 -10.15
N ASP A 129 16.64 -9.63 -11.31
CA ASP A 129 17.12 -10.61 -12.29
C ASP A 129 18.51 -10.23 -12.81
N SER A 130 18.74 -8.96 -13.10
CA SER A 130 20.06 -8.46 -13.50
C SER A 130 21.12 -8.65 -12.40
N ALA A 131 20.75 -8.43 -11.14
CA ALA A 131 21.65 -8.64 -10.00
C ALA A 131 21.98 -10.14 -9.81
N VAL A 132 20.98 -11.01 -9.91
CA VAL A 132 21.16 -12.47 -9.88
C VAL A 132 22.06 -12.93 -11.03
N GLN A 133 21.85 -12.43 -12.24
CA GLN A 133 22.68 -12.77 -13.40
C GLN A 133 24.13 -12.34 -13.21
N LYS A 134 24.38 -11.14 -12.67
CA LYS A 134 25.74 -10.69 -12.32
C LYS A 134 26.38 -11.58 -11.27
N SER A 135 25.63 -11.96 -10.23
CA SER A 135 26.12 -12.88 -9.19
C SER A 135 26.50 -14.25 -9.79
N ILE A 136 25.66 -14.82 -10.65
CA ILE A 136 25.95 -16.08 -11.36
C ILE A 136 27.22 -15.96 -12.20
N GLN A 137 27.41 -14.85 -12.92
CA GLN A 137 28.63 -14.61 -13.70
C GLN A 137 29.87 -14.51 -12.81
N GLN A 138 29.78 -13.85 -11.65
CA GLN A 138 30.88 -13.77 -10.68
C GLN A 138 31.22 -15.16 -10.13
N VAL A 139 30.23 -15.95 -9.74
CA VAL A 139 30.42 -17.33 -9.27
C VAL A 139 31.13 -18.17 -10.33
N ARG A 140 30.67 -18.15 -11.58
CA ARG A 140 31.34 -18.85 -12.68
C ARG A 140 32.79 -18.39 -12.87
N GLY A 141 33.05 -17.08 -12.78
CA GLY A 141 34.40 -16.54 -12.85
C GLY A 141 35.32 -17.03 -11.72
N LEU A 142 34.78 -17.17 -10.51
CA LEU A 142 35.49 -17.72 -9.36
C LEU A 142 35.73 -19.23 -9.52
N GLU A 143 34.77 -19.98 -10.04
CA GLU A 143 34.93 -21.42 -10.33
C GLU A 143 36.08 -21.66 -11.31
N VAL A 144 36.17 -20.86 -12.39
CA VAL A 144 37.28 -20.95 -13.36
C VAL A 144 38.63 -20.65 -12.69
N LYS A 145 38.72 -19.62 -11.84
CA LYS A 145 39.95 -19.31 -11.10
C LYS A 145 40.33 -20.42 -10.12
N LEU A 146 39.34 -20.99 -9.44
CA LEU A 146 39.55 -22.08 -8.50
C LEU A 146 40.11 -23.31 -9.21
N GLU A 147 39.60 -23.63 -10.40
CA GLU A 147 40.12 -24.73 -11.21
C GLU A 147 41.55 -24.44 -11.71
N GLN A 148 41.84 -23.20 -12.13
CA GLN A 148 43.20 -22.80 -12.47
C GLN A 148 44.17 -23.00 -11.29
N TYR A 149 43.80 -22.56 -10.09
CA TYR A 149 44.63 -22.74 -8.90
C TYR A 149 44.83 -24.22 -8.53
N ARG A 150 43.85 -25.10 -8.81
CA ARG A 150 44.05 -26.55 -8.64
C ARG A 150 45.08 -27.10 -9.61
N ILE A 151 45.00 -26.73 -10.89
CA ILE A 151 45.97 -27.12 -11.92
C ILE A 151 47.37 -26.65 -11.53
N ASP A 152 47.51 -25.37 -11.17
CA ASP A 152 48.79 -24.78 -10.76
C ASP A 152 49.36 -25.48 -9.51
N ASN A 153 48.51 -25.82 -8.53
CA ASN A 153 48.94 -26.55 -7.33
C ASN A 153 49.48 -27.93 -7.67
N VAL A 154 48.81 -28.68 -8.55
CA VAL A 154 49.26 -30.00 -9.01
C VAL A 154 50.59 -29.88 -9.77
N GLN A 155 50.72 -28.87 -10.63
CA GLN A 155 51.95 -28.62 -11.37
C GLN A 155 53.12 -28.25 -10.46
N MET A 156 52.88 -27.38 -9.47
CA MET A 156 53.87 -27.00 -8.45
C MET A 156 54.33 -28.21 -7.64
N ARG A 157 53.39 -29.05 -7.17
CA ARG A 157 53.72 -30.30 -6.47
C ARG A 157 54.61 -31.21 -7.31
N ARG A 158 54.25 -31.43 -8.58
CA ARG A 158 55.07 -32.23 -9.50
C ARG A 158 56.49 -31.64 -9.68
N SER A 159 56.59 -30.32 -9.86
CA SER A 159 57.90 -29.65 -9.99
C SER A 159 58.75 -29.78 -8.72
N LEU A 160 58.11 -29.76 -7.55
CA LEU A 160 58.76 -29.94 -6.26
C LEU A 160 59.22 -31.39 -6.09
N ASP A 161 58.39 -32.37 -6.45
CA ASP A 161 58.76 -33.78 -6.45
C ASP A 161 59.95 -34.05 -7.38
N GLU A 162 59.95 -33.48 -8.58
CA GLU A 162 61.10 -33.55 -9.52
C GLU A 162 62.37 -32.93 -8.91
N ALA A 163 62.25 -31.79 -8.23
CA ALA A 163 63.38 -31.15 -7.56
C ALA A 163 63.93 -31.99 -6.40
N ILE A 164 63.05 -32.62 -5.61
CA ILE A 164 63.45 -33.57 -4.56
C ILE A 164 64.20 -34.75 -5.16
N ILE A 165 63.67 -35.37 -6.21
CA ILE A 165 64.31 -36.51 -6.88
C ILE A 165 65.70 -36.10 -7.40
N ARG A 166 65.82 -34.94 -8.06
CA ARG A 166 67.13 -34.42 -8.52
C ARG A 166 68.10 -34.18 -7.39
N LEU A 167 67.63 -33.67 -6.25
CA LEU A 167 68.48 -33.42 -5.09
C LEU A 167 68.95 -34.72 -4.45
N GLN A 168 68.07 -35.71 -4.34
CA GLN A 168 68.40 -37.06 -3.85
C GLN A 168 69.35 -37.80 -4.80
N SER A 169 69.16 -37.69 -6.12
CA SER A 169 70.05 -38.32 -7.10
C SER A 169 71.43 -37.64 -7.17
N ASN A 170 71.50 -36.33 -6.95
CA ASN A 170 72.79 -35.61 -6.89
C ASN A 170 73.51 -35.81 -5.55
N GLN A 171 72.85 -36.41 -4.56
CA GLN A 171 73.44 -36.76 -3.27
C GLN A 171 74.19 -38.10 -3.30
N GLU A 172 74.34 -38.72 -4.48
CA GLU A 172 75.26 -39.84 -4.67
C GLU A 172 76.72 -39.37 -4.47
N ASP A 173 77.19 -39.53 -3.23
CA ASP A 173 78.54 -40.04 -2.92
C ASP A 173 79.74 -39.21 -3.44
N VAL A 174 79.60 -37.88 -3.48
CA VAL A 174 80.74 -36.99 -3.78
C VAL A 174 81.56 -36.77 -2.52
N ILE A 175 82.47 -37.70 -2.24
CA ILE A 175 83.48 -37.52 -1.20
C ILE A 175 84.59 -36.62 -1.75
N ASP A 176 84.92 -35.55 -1.02
CA ASP A 176 85.97 -34.64 -1.44
C ASP A 176 87.31 -35.38 -1.56
N ARG A 177 87.85 -35.42 -2.79
CA ARG A 177 89.11 -36.06 -3.12
C ARG A 177 90.28 -35.47 -2.30
N SER A 178 90.24 -34.18 -2.01
CA SER A 178 91.27 -33.52 -1.20
C SER A 178 91.20 -33.97 0.26
N LEU A 179 90.00 -34.10 0.80
CA LEU A 179 89.78 -34.64 2.14
C LEU A 179 90.31 -36.07 2.25
N MET A 180 89.93 -36.95 1.31
CA MET A 180 90.41 -38.34 1.31
C MET A 180 91.93 -38.45 1.14
N LYS A 181 92.53 -37.60 0.29
CA LYS A 181 93.99 -37.53 0.13
C LYS A 181 94.66 -37.11 1.44
N ASN A 182 94.12 -36.12 2.13
CA ASN A 182 94.67 -35.64 3.40
C ASN A 182 94.56 -36.69 4.51
N ILE A 183 93.43 -37.39 4.60
CA ILE A 183 93.25 -38.50 5.56
C ILE A 183 94.27 -39.61 5.30
N LEU A 184 94.48 -40.01 4.04
CA LEU A 184 95.47 -41.03 3.68
C LEU A 184 96.92 -40.58 3.96
N LEU A 185 97.24 -39.33 3.67
CA LEU A 185 98.56 -38.76 3.97
C LEU A 185 98.80 -38.68 5.48
N ASP A 186 97.79 -38.28 6.26
CA ASP A 186 97.89 -38.24 7.71
C ASP A 186 98.10 -39.66 8.26
N TRP A 187 97.33 -40.65 7.80
CA TRP A 187 97.49 -42.06 8.19
C TRP A 187 98.90 -42.61 7.89
N LEU A 188 99.46 -42.30 6.71
CA LEU A 188 100.82 -42.70 6.33
C LEU A 188 101.89 -42.01 7.17
N SER A 189 101.66 -40.76 7.57
CA SER A 189 102.63 -39.96 8.32
C SER A 189 102.75 -40.36 9.80
N LYS A 190 101.72 -40.98 10.38
CA LYS A 190 101.78 -41.47 11.77
C LYS A 190 102.64 -42.73 11.86
N THR A 191 103.45 -42.84 12.90
CA THR A 191 104.27 -44.03 13.17
C THR A 191 103.67 -44.91 14.26
N GLN A 192 102.78 -44.35 15.11
CA GLN A 192 102.14 -45.07 16.20
C GLN A 192 100.82 -45.74 15.79
N SER A 193 100.62 -46.99 16.21
CA SER A 193 99.44 -47.79 15.87
C SER A 193 98.12 -47.17 16.37
N LYS A 194 98.12 -46.56 17.56
CA LYS A 194 96.91 -45.91 18.13
C LYS A 194 96.45 -44.69 17.32
N GLU A 195 97.39 -43.86 16.87
CA GLU A 195 97.08 -42.67 16.06
C GLU A 195 96.60 -43.06 14.66
N LYS A 196 97.21 -44.09 14.05
CA LYS A 196 96.72 -44.65 12.78
C LYS A 196 95.29 -45.16 12.87
N ARG A 197 94.92 -45.79 13.99
CA ARG A 197 93.56 -46.29 14.22
C ARG A 197 92.54 -45.16 14.30
N GLN A 198 92.86 -44.05 14.97
CA GLN A 198 91.99 -42.87 15.03
C GLN A 198 91.75 -42.26 13.64
N VAL A 199 92.80 -42.16 12.81
CA VAL A 199 92.65 -41.67 11.42
C VAL A 199 91.78 -42.63 10.58
N LEU A 200 91.92 -43.94 10.81
CA LEU A 200 91.08 -44.97 10.19
C LEU A 200 89.62 -44.89 10.65
N GLU A 201 89.34 -44.59 11.92
CA GLU A 201 87.98 -44.35 12.44
C GLU A 201 87.32 -43.15 11.75
N VAL A 202 88.06 -42.05 11.60
CA VAL A 202 87.60 -40.87 10.86
C VAL A 202 87.33 -41.23 9.40
N MET A 203 88.23 -41.99 8.76
CA MET A 203 88.06 -42.45 7.39
C MET A 203 86.82 -43.36 7.22
N ALA A 204 86.59 -44.29 8.16
CA ALA A 204 85.43 -45.17 8.15
C ALA A 204 84.12 -44.43 8.38
N SER A 205 84.14 -43.34 9.15
CA SER A 205 82.98 -42.46 9.34
C SER A 205 82.67 -41.63 8.10
N VAL A 206 83.70 -41.14 7.39
CA VAL A 206 83.56 -40.32 6.18
C VAL A 206 83.11 -41.17 4.99
N LEU A 207 83.61 -42.40 4.87
CA LEU A 207 83.27 -43.34 3.79
C LEU A 207 82.06 -44.24 4.13
N HIS A 208 81.40 -44.01 5.26
CA HIS A 208 80.26 -44.81 5.74
C HIS A 208 80.52 -46.33 5.73
N PHE A 209 81.67 -46.78 6.23
CA PHE A 209 81.98 -48.21 6.29
C PHE A 209 80.89 -48.97 7.05
N SER A 210 80.46 -50.08 6.48
CA SER A 210 79.63 -51.08 7.17
C SER A 210 80.41 -51.70 8.33
N ASP A 211 79.70 -52.30 9.28
CA ASP A 211 80.32 -52.90 10.47
C ASP A 211 81.26 -54.07 10.08
N GLU A 212 80.96 -54.78 8.98
CA GLU A 212 81.83 -55.82 8.40
C GLU A 212 83.14 -55.24 7.81
N GLU A 213 83.09 -54.05 7.22
CA GLU A 213 84.28 -53.38 6.67
C GLU A 213 85.16 -52.82 7.78
N LYS A 214 84.57 -52.27 8.85
CA LYS A 214 85.29 -51.79 10.04
C LYS A 214 86.06 -52.90 10.75
N GLU A 215 85.53 -54.12 10.76
CA GLU A 215 86.21 -55.29 11.31
C GLU A 215 87.48 -55.64 10.52
N LYS A 216 87.43 -55.60 9.18
CA LYS A 216 88.58 -55.90 8.31
C LYS A 216 89.75 -54.93 8.48
N VAL A 217 89.46 -53.66 8.79
CA VAL A 217 90.48 -52.64 9.05
C VAL A 217 90.89 -52.55 10.53
N HIS A 218 90.46 -53.51 11.36
CA HIS A 218 90.81 -53.64 12.78
C HIS A 218 90.47 -52.39 13.61
N ILE A 219 89.38 -51.69 13.25
CA ILE A 219 88.88 -50.51 13.95
C ILE A 219 88.02 -50.90 15.16
N THR A 220 87.49 -52.12 15.20
CA THR A 220 86.63 -52.59 16.30
C THR A 220 87.43 -52.86 17.59
N ASP A 221 87.15 -52.06 18.64
CA ASP A 221 87.58 -52.34 20.01
C ASP A 221 86.37 -52.94 20.72
N GLN A 222 86.59 -54.06 21.42
CA GLN A 222 85.63 -54.61 22.37
C GLN A 222 85.44 -53.62 23.53
N ALA A 223 84.63 -52.58 23.37
CA ALA A 223 84.11 -51.78 24.48
C ALA A 223 82.97 -50.84 24.04
N GLY A 224 81.76 -51.12 24.56
CA GLY A 224 80.90 -50.05 25.09
C GLY A 224 80.06 -49.25 24.10
N ARG A 225 78.79 -49.67 23.99
CA ARG A 225 77.60 -48.83 23.74
C ARG A 225 77.77 -47.33 24.04
N PHE A 226 77.69 -46.51 23.01
CA PHE A 226 77.09 -45.16 23.03
C PHE A 226 76.48 -44.98 21.63
N GLY A 227 75.19 -44.77 21.44
CA GLY A 227 74.33 -43.85 22.17
C GLY A 227 73.68 -42.98 21.09
N ARG A 228 72.70 -43.57 20.40
CA ARG A 228 71.86 -42.98 19.37
C ARG A 228 71.21 -41.70 19.89
N VAL A 229 71.46 -40.55 19.27
CA VAL A 229 70.66 -39.33 19.47
C VAL A 229 70.08 -38.94 18.12
N VAL A 230 68.89 -39.50 17.87
CA VAL A 230 67.92 -39.06 16.88
C VAL A 230 66.84 -38.30 17.66
N GLU A 231 66.19 -37.34 17.00
CA GLU A 231 64.98 -36.59 17.42
C GLU A 231 65.18 -35.35 18.30
N THR A 232 65.25 -34.20 17.63
CA THR A 232 64.84 -32.91 18.18
C THR A 232 63.50 -32.48 17.57
N PHE A 233 62.50 -32.37 18.46
CA PHE A 233 61.35 -31.46 18.43
C PHE A 233 60.28 -31.59 17.32
N THR A 234 59.30 -32.46 17.56
CA THR A 234 57.90 -32.16 17.25
C THR A 234 57.13 -32.02 18.57
N ALA A 235 56.83 -30.79 18.97
CA ALA A 235 55.87 -30.52 20.04
C ALA A 235 54.45 -30.65 19.48
N PRO A 236 53.53 -31.38 20.13
CA PRO A 236 52.12 -31.38 19.76
C PRO A 236 51.47 -30.09 20.29
N LEU A 237 50.92 -29.27 19.39
CA LEU A 237 50.03 -28.16 19.75
C LEU A 237 48.79 -28.73 20.47
N PRO A 238 48.39 -28.19 21.64
CA PRO A 238 47.14 -28.57 22.29
C PRO A 238 45.93 -28.02 21.50
N PRO A 239 44.77 -28.68 21.56
CA PRO A 239 43.56 -28.20 20.89
C PRO A 239 43.11 -26.85 21.49
N PRO A 240 42.55 -25.94 20.67
CA PRO A 240 42.09 -24.63 21.13
C PRO A 240 40.96 -24.78 22.17
N LYS A 241 41.03 -24.01 23.26
CA LYS A 241 40.03 -23.99 24.35
C LYS A 241 38.79 -23.15 24.04
N ALA A 242 38.76 -22.46 22.90
CA ALA A 242 37.66 -21.61 22.50
C ALA A 242 36.63 -22.36 21.64
N ASP A 243 35.39 -22.49 22.16
CA ASP A 243 34.24 -22.96 21.39
C ASP A 243 33.92 -21.95 20.28
N MET A 244 34.34 -22.27 19.04
CA MET A 244 34.07 -21.45 17.84
C MET A 244 32.58 -21.15 17.60
N GLN A 245 31.67 -21.88 18.26
CA GLN A 245 30.22 -21.71 18.14
C GLN A 245 29.63 -20.65 19.07
N LYS A 246 30.41 -20.09 20.01
CA LYS A 246 29.96 -19.06 20.98
C LYS A 246 30.52 -17.66 20.72
N LEU A 247 31.28 -17.44 19.66
CA LEU A 247 31.77 -16.10 19.31
C LEU A 247 30.66 -15.25 18.68
N GLU A 248 30.05 -14.39 19.50
CA GLU A 248 29.13 -13.33 19.06
C GLU A 248 29.87 -12.21 18.33
N GLY A 249 29.27 -11.72 17.25
CA GLY A 249 29.78 -10.62 16.41
C GLY A 249 29.35 -10.77 14.95
N ASP A 250 28.80 -9.71 14.34
CA ASP A 250 28.28 -9.72 12.97
C ASP A 250 29.38 -9.59 11.90
N ASN A 251 30.61 -9.24 12.29
CA ASN A 251 31.73 -9.11 11.36
C ASN A 251 32.99 -9.86 11.84
N VAL A 252 33.89 -10.16 10.89
CA VAL A 252 35.12 -10.92 11.12
C VAL A 252 36.06 -10.21 12.10
N ARG A 253 36.04 -8.89 12.14
CA ARG A 253 36.88 -8.09 13.04
C ARG A 253 36.43 -8.23 14.49
N ASP A 254 35.13 -8.20 14.75
CA ASP A 254 34.54 -8.35 16.08
C ASP A 254 34.77 -9.77 16.62
N LYS A 255 34.65 -10.79 15.76
CA LYS A 255 34.99 -12.17 16.11
C LYS A 255 36.49 -12.34 16.43
N TRP A 256 37.37 -11.63 15.73
CA TRP A 256 38.82 -11.69 15.97
C TRP A 256 39.23 -10.95 17.25
N VAL A 257 38.60 -9.81 17.54
CA VAL A 257 38.78 -9.07 18.80
C VAL A 257 38.27 -9.90 19.98
N ASN A 258 37.10 -10.53 19.86
CA ASN A 258 36.55 -11.39 20.91
C ASN A 258 37.39 -12.66 21.12
N PHE A 259 37.97 -13.23 20.07
CA PHE A 259 38.93 -14.33 20.18
C PHE A 259 40.18 -13.92 20.95
N LEU A 260 40.76 -12.75 20.63
CA LEU A 260 41.93 -12.24 21.34
C LEU A 260 41.64 -11.93 22.81
N LEU A 261 40.46 -11.37 23.10
CA LEU A 261 40.04 -11.10 24.48
C LEU A 261 39.88 -12.40 25.29
N ALA A 262 39.22 -13.41 24.71
CA ALA A 262 39.01 -14.71 25.36
C ALA A 262 40.31 -15.49 25.59
N GLU A 263 41.35 -15.25 24.79
CA GLU A 263 42.68 -15.87 24.96
C GLU A 263 43.56 -15.10 25.97
N THR A 264 43.16 -13.88 26.38
CA THR A 264 43.94 -13.01 27.28
C THR A 264 43.35 -12.84 28.69
N GLU A 265 42.15 -13.35 28.95
CA GLU A 265 41.59 -13.42 30.30
C GLU A 265 42.13 -14.66 31.03
N ASP A 266 43.21 -14.46 31.80
CA ASP A 266 43.61 -15.31 32.94
C ASP A 266 43.07 -14.71 34.26
#